data_AF-A0A964QH28-F1
#
_entry.id   AF-A0A964QH28-F1
#
_cell.length_a   1.000
_cell.length_b   1.000
_cell.length_c   1.000
_cell.angle_alpha   90.00
_cell.angle_beta   90.00
_cell.angle_gamma   90.00
#
_symmetry.space_group_name_H-M   'P 1'
#
loop_
_entity.id
_entity.type
_entity.pdbx_description
1 polymer ?
#
loop_
_entity_poly.entity_id
_entity_poly.type
_entity_poly.pdbx_seq_one_letter_code
_entity_poly.pdbx_strand_id
1 'polypeptide(L)'
;MRSVSALVWLLLWGALPARAFLIQTFDSARGPVRVAWKNPEKINYVLDRAGSDDLPADSVQRILRESFAVWTAVPGSRVIFVDKGLVEVEAPSGDDRVNVVVFDETGEWLQAPRGTGIIALTRIDSNSLTGEISDADIIFNGRDFHFGQGQQANRVELKDVAVHEIGHLIGLDHTPLDGPAQIRPTMIPYYSDDGPGAASTLEADDQAGASVLYPSPNFLAGEARISGTVKDAQGQPLFGAELTAENMDTGERYGTLSGAFATAKNRGDFVLRGLSPGQYRLRLEPVAGRITAENFGGIFSELPTGFPAEYYDNIAEPAWAQLLVLRLGHNWMA
;
A
#
# COMPACT_ATOMS: atom_id res chain seq x y z
N MET A 1 -51.71 10.58 19.50
CA MET A 1 -50.52 10.18 18.71
C MET A 1 -49.60 11.39 18.63
N ARG A 2 -48.48 11.36 19.36
CA ARG A 2 -47.48 12.44 19.38
C ARG A 2 -46.36 12.04 18.42
N SER A 3 -46.07 12.87 17.42
CA SER A 3 -44.89 12.71 16.58
C SER A 3 -43.66 13.13 17.38
N VAL A 4 -42.60 12.33 17.31
CA VAL A 4 -41.28 12.68 17.82
C VAL A 4 -40.42 12.97 16.60
N SER A 5 -40.11 14.25 16.39
CA SER A 5 -39.09 14.69 15.44
C SER A 5 -37.72 14.47 16.10
N ALA A 6 -36.86 13.67 15.47
CA ALA A 6 -35.46 13.54 15.87
C ALA A 6 -34.66 14.69 15.24
N LEU A 7 -34.21 15.64 16.08
CA LEU A 7 -33.21 16.63 15.72
C LEU A 7 -31.83 15.94 15.67
N VAL A 8 -31.17 15.99 14.52
CA VAL A 8 -29.75 15.62 14.39
C VAL A 8 -28.89 16.82 14.79
N TRP A 9 -28.08 16.63 15.82
CA TRP A 9 -27.05 17.59 16.21
C TRP A 9 -25.81 17.42 15.33
N LEU A 10 -25.49 18.44 14.54
CA LEU A 10 -24.24 18.55 13.79
C LEU A 10 -23.15 19.10 14.73
N LEU A 11 -22.21 18.25 15.14
CA LEU A 11 -20.95 18.68 15.73
C LEU A 11 -19.85 18.55 14.66
N LEU A 12 -19.53 19.68 14.02
CA LEU A 12 -18.36 19.83 13.14
C LEU A 12 -17.10 19.86 13.99
N TRP A 13 -16.44 18.72 14.16
CA TRP A 13 -15.04 18.67 14.63
C TRP A 13 -14.13 18.30 13.47
N GLY A 14 -13.06 19.08 13.30
CA GLY A 14 -12.04 18.92 12.28
C GLY A 14 -11.47 17.51 12.29
N ALA A 15 -11.60 16.82 11.16
CA ALA A 15 -11.13 15.45 11.01
C ALA A 15 -9.62 15.43 10.75
N LEU A 16 -8.88 14.80 11.66
CA LEU A 16 -7.48 14.39 11.49
C LEU A 16 -7.36 13.29 10.40
N PRO A 17 -6.15 13.00 9.89
CA PRO A 17 -6.02 12.30 8.62
C PRO A 17 -6.08 10.75 8.66
N ALA A 18 -7.06 10.10 7.98
CA ALA A 18 -7.16 8.64 7.67
C ALA A 18 -7.31 8.31 6.16
N ARG A 19 -6.58 7.32 5.56
CA ARG A 19 -6.11 7.22 4.14
C ARG A 19 -6.91 6.28 3.19
N ALA A 20 -6.72 6.31 1.85
CA ALA A 20 -6.95 5.14 0.96
C ALA A 20 -5.78 4.17 1.10
N PHE A 21 -5.68 3.12 0.26
CA PHE A 21 -4.60 2.13 0.25
C PHE A 21 -4.38 1.51 1.64
N LEU A 22 -3.43 0.58 1.75
CA LEU A 22 -3.03 0.05 3.06
C LEU A 22 -1.64 0.58 3.43
N ILE A 23 -1.52 0.92 4.70
CA ILE A 23 -0.28 1.38 5.31
C ILE A 23 0.07 0.34 6.33
N GLN A 24 1.34 0.03 6.44
CA GLN A 24 1.78 -0.85 7.49
C GLN A 24 1.37 -0.25 8.84
N THR A 25 0.60 -1.02 9.58
CA THR A 25 0.14 -0.67 10.92
C THR A 25 0.36 -1.86 11.84
N PHE A 26 0.59 -1.56 13.12
CA PHE A 26 0.67 -2.58 14.14
C PHE A 26 0.06 -2.05 15.44
N ASP A 27 -0.36 -2.97 16.31
CA ASP A 27 -0.89 -2.61 17.62
C ASP A 27 0.24 -2.23 18.57
N SER A 28 0.23 -0.98 19.06
CA SER A 28 1.11 -0.53 20.14
C SER A 28 0.38 -0.58 21.49
N ALA A 29 1.12 -0.38 22.58
CA ALA A 29 0.54 -0.21 23.92
C ALA A 29 -0.45 0.98 24.03
N ARG A 30 -0.48 1.89 23.06
CA ARG A 30 -1.40 3.05 23.01
C ARG A 30 -2.47 2.92 21.91
N GLY A 31 -2.58 1.75 21.30
CA GLY A 31 -3.45 1.47 20.16
C GLY A 31 -2.67 1.37 18.84
N PRO A 32 -3.38 1.18 17.72
CA PRO A 32 -2.76 1.04 16.41
C PRO A 32 -1.88 2.25 16.06
N VAL A 33 -0.69 2.00 15.54
CA VAL A 33 0.21 3.04 15.02
C VAL A 33 0.56 2.76 13.59
N ARG A 34 0.77 3.84 12.84
CA ARG A 34 1.23 3.80 11.46
C ARG A 34 2.75 3.72 11.42
N VAL A 35 3.26 2.86 10.56
CA VAL A 35 4.66 2.81 10.17
C VAL A 35 4.94 3.87 9.10
N ALA A 36 5.82 4.84 9.40
CA ALA A 36 6.21 5.89 8.46
C ALA A 36 7.54 6.55 8.85
N TRP A 37 8.27 7.05 7.86
CA TRP A 37 9.43 7.91 8.08
C TRP A 37 9.01 9.28 8.62
N LYS A 38 9.73 9.78 9.62
CA LYS A 38 9.52 11.15 10.12
C LYS A 38 10.02 12.23 9.17
N ASN A 39 11.15 11.97 8.51
CA ASN A 39 11.81 12.91 7.60
C ASN A 39 11.83 12.33 6.18
N PRO A 40 10.67 12.27 5.49
CA PRO A 40 10.56 11.59 4.19
C PRO A 40 11.36 12.26 3.07
N GLU A 41 11.80 13.50 3.25
CA GLU A 41 12.57 14.27 2.26
C GLU A 41 14.06 13.92 2.26
N LYS A 42 14.50 12.99 3.10
CA LYS A 42 15.92 12.61 3.28
C LYS A 42 16.07 11.14 3.67
N ILE A 43 15.34 10.25 3.01
CA ILE A 43 15.50 8.81 3.24
C ILE A 43 16.78 8.38 2.53
N ASN A 44 17.84 8.10 3.29
CA ASN A 44 19.10 7.66 2.71
C ASN A 44 18.99 6.20 2.30
N TYR A 45 19.71 5.77 1.27
CA TYR A 45 19.93 4.37 0.98
C TYR A 45 21.34 4.15 0.42
N VAL A 46 21.85 2.93 0.55
CA VAL A 46 23.06 2.46 -0.12
C VAL A 46 22.70 1.26 -1.00
N LEU A 47 23.49 1.06 -2.05
CA LEU A 47 23.37 -0.13 -2.89
C LEU A 47 24.56 -1.04 -2.63
N ASP A 48 24.30 -2.33 -2.54
CA ASP A 48 25.37 -3.32 -2.62
C ASP A 48 26.13 -3.16 -3.96
N ARG A 49 27.46 -3.16 -3.88
CA ARG A 49 28.33 -3.02 -5.05
C ARG A 49 28.19 -4.22 -5.98
N ALA A 50 28.08 -5.43 -5.43
CA ALA A 50 28.03 -6.65 -6.22
C ALA A 50 26.74 -6.70 -7.04
N GLY A 51 25.59 -6.40 -6.41
CA GLY A 51 24.29 -6.52 -7.07
C GLY A 51 23.93 -7.99 -7.28
N SER A 52 23.07 -8.27 -8.27
CA SER A 52 22.71 -9.64 -8.63
C SER A 52 23.78 -10.32 -9.46
N ASP A 53 24.00 -11.62 -9.27
CA ASP A 53 24.89 -12.42 -10.14
C ASP A 53 24.33 -12.66 -11.56
N ASP A 54 23.04 -12.36 -11.77
CA ASP A 54 22.31 -12.53 -13.01
C ASP A 54 22.47 -11.38 -14.03
N LEU A 55 22.88 -10.20 -13.55
CA LEU A 55 22.91 -8.97 -14.33
C LEU A 55 24.23 -8.23 -14.11
N PRO A 56 24.73 -7.48 -15.11
CA PRO A 56 25.85 -6.57 -14.89
C PRO A 56 25.56 -5.58 -13.75
N ALA A 57 26.51 -5.43 -12.82
CA ALA A 57 26.32 -4.61 -11.62
C ALA A 57 25.92 -3.15 -11.93
N ASP A 58 26.44 -2.57 -13.01
CA ASP A 58 26.08 -1.24 -13.47
C ASP A 58 24.61 -1.14 -13.92
N SER A 59 24.09 -2.21 -14.52
CA SER A 59 22.68 -2.33 -14.90
C SER A 59 21.78 -2.47 -13.68
N VAL A 60 22.16 -3.30 -12.71
CA VAL A 60 21.44 -3.44 -11.43
C VAL A 60 21.35 -2.09 -10.72
N GLN A 61 22.49 -1.41 -10.52
CA GLN A 61 22.54 -0.14 -9.82
C GLN A 61 21.72 0.96 -10.53
N ARG A 62 21.73 0.96 -11.88
CA ARG A 62 20.88 1.87 -12.66
C ARG A 62 19.40 1.56 -12.46
N ILE A 63 18.98 0.30 -12.57
CA ILE A 63 17.57 -0.11 -12.40
C ILE A 63 17.07 0.28 -11.00
N LEU A 64 17.83 -0.02 -9.95
CA LEU A 64 17.45 0.33 -8.58
C LEU A 64 17.28 1.84 -8.38
N ARG A 65 18.19 2.67 -8.92
CA ARG A 65 18.06 4.13 -8.90
C ARG A 65 16.82 4.61 -9.65
N GLU A 66 16.53 4.04 -10.81
CA GLU A 66 15.30 4.34 -11.55
C GLU A 66 14.05 3.98 -10.74
N SER A 67 14.06 2.86 -10.01
CA SER A 67 12.93 2.44 -9.15
C SER A 67 12.69 3.40 -7.99
N PHE A 68 13.73 3.94 -7.34
CA PHE A 68 13.56 5.01 -6.34
C PHE A 68 13.01 6.31 -6.95
N ALA A 69 13.39 6.61 -8.19
CA ALA A 69 12.89 7.80 -8.89
C ALA A 69 11.39 7.71 -9.20
N VAL A 70 10.83 6.51 -9.40
CA VAL A 70 9.38 6.30 -9.62
C VAL A 70 8.58 6.87 -8.44
N TRP A 71 8.97 6.56 -7.20
CA TRP A 71 8.30 7.06 -5.99
C TRP A 71 8.55 8.56 -5.73
N THR A 72 9.74 9.05 -6.07
CA THR A 72 10.06 10.49 -5.99
C THR A 72 9.23 11.33 -6.96
N ALA A 73 8.79 10.73 -8.08
CA ALA A 73 8.01 11.43 -9.11
C ALA A 73 6.52 11.60 -8.75
N VAL A 74 6.03 11.03 -7.64
CA VAL A 74 4.62 11.13 -7.23
C VAL A 74 4.27 12.58 -6.86
N PRO A 75 3.42 13.30 -7.62
CA PRO A 75 3.23 14.75 -7.44
C PRO A 75 2.60 15.14 -6.09
N GLY A 76 1.79 14.24 -5.51
CA GLY A 76 1.15 14.45 -4.21
C GLY A 76 2.03 14.10 -3.01
N SER A 77 3.22 13.55 -3.25
CA SER A 77 4.15 13.11 -2.21
C SER A 77 5.35 14.06 -2.11
N ARG A 78 5.93 14.15 -0.92
CA ARG A 78 7.21 14.84 -0.66
C ARG A 78 8.37 13.88 -0.37
N VAL A 79 8.16 12.59 -0.63
CA VAL A 79 9.20 11.58 -0.40
C VAL A 79 10.38 11.82 -1.32
N ILE A 80 11.60 11.82 -0.76
CA ILE A 80 12.85 12.00 -1.49
C ILE A 80 13.87 10.99 -0.93
N PHE A 81 14.54 10.30 -1.85
CA PHE A 81 15.62 9.37 -1.52
C PHE A 81 16.98 9.97 -1.81
N VAL A 82 17.96 9.64 -0.96
CA VAL A 82 19.33 10.12 -1.08
C VAL A 82 20.27 8.93 -1.24
N ASP A 83 20.70 8.68 -2.47
CA ASP A 83 21.74 7.69 -2.79
C ASP A 83 23.07 8.06 -2.10
N LYS A 84 23.53 7.19 -1.20
CA LYS A 84 24.82 7.33 -0.50
C LYS A 84 25.97 6.58 -1.17
N GLY A 85 25.72 5.97 -2.31
CA GLY A 85 26.70 5.27 -3.12
C GLY A 85 26.69 3.76 -2.89
N LEU A 86 27.79 3.14 -3.33
CA LEU A 86 27.98 1.70 -3.32
C LEU A 86 28.78 1.28 -2.08
N VAL A 87 28.36 0.19 -1.44
CA VAL A 87 29.03 -0.41 -0.28
C VAL A 87 29.40 -1.86 -0.56
N GLU A 88 30.41 -2.39 0.12
CA GLU A 88 30.59 -3.84 0.26
C GLU A 88 29.74 -4.27 1.46
N VAL A 89 28.74 -5.11 1.26
CA VAL A 89 27.82 -5.51 2.33
C VAL A 89 28.29 -6.83 2.95
N GLU A 90 28.50 -6.84 4.27
CA GLU A 90 28.77 -8.08 5.03
C GLU A 90 27.49 -8.75 5.53
N ALA A 91 26.46 -7.97 5.93
CA ALA A 91 25.09 -8.42 6.19
C ALA A 91 24.11 -7.21 6.32
N PRO A 92 22.86 -7.30 5.84
CA PRO A 92 21.80 -6.33 6.17
C PRO A 92 21.46 -6.37 7.67
N SER A 93 21.22 -5.21 8.29
CA SER A 93 20.95 -5.08 9.72
C SER A 93 19.87 -4.04 9.99
N GLY A 94 18.75 -4.48 10.56
CA GLY A 94 17.63 -3.57 10.87
C GLY A 94 17.85 -2.58 12.01
N ASP A 95 19.08 -2.37 12.50
CA ASP A 95 19.39 -1.49 13.63
C ASP A 95 20.60 -0.56 13.43
N ASP A 96 21.23 -0.59 12.25
CA ASP A 96 22.43 0.20 11.96
C ASP A 96 22.12 1.58 11.34
N ARG A 97 20.85 1.80 10.96
CA ARG A 97 20.32 3.00 10.28
C ARG A 97 20.84 3.17 8.87
N VAL A 98 21.17 2.06 8.22
CA VAL A 98 21.66 1.98 6.86
C VAL A 98 20.66 1.16 6.06
N ASN A 99 19.71 1.84 5.44
CA ASN A 99 18.80 1.23 4.48
C ASN A 99 19.60 0.68 3.28
N VAL A 100 19.87 -0.63 3.27
CA VAL A 100 20.64 -1.28 2.21
C VAL A 100 19.73 -2.00 1.24
N VAL A 101 20.07 -1.92 -0.05
CA VAL A 101 19.47 -2.74 -1.10
C VAL A 101 20.48 -3.79 -1.55
N VAL A 102 20.15 -5.06 -1.36
CA VAL A 102 21.09 -6.17 -1.51
C VAL A 102 20.46 -7.41 -2.14
N PHE A 103 21.27 -8.23 -2.82
CA PHE A 103 20.88 -9.54 -3.35
C PHE A 103 21.46 -10.64 -2.47
N ASP A 104 20.58 -11.44 -1.87
CA ASP A 104 20.96 -12.63 -1.11
C ASP A 104 21.03 -13.85 -2.03
N GLU A 105 22.20 -14.07 -2.61
CA GLU A 105 22.48 -15.17 -3.54
C GLU A 105 22.62 -16.53 -2.82
N THR A 106 22.78 -16.54 -1.50
CA THR A 106 23.03 -17.76 -0.71
C THR A 106 21.82 -18.17 0.13
N GLY A 107 20.92 -17.23 0.42
CA GLY A 107 19.80 -17.34 1.36
C GLY A 107 20.21 -17.20 2.83
N GLU A 108 21.42 -16.71 3.11
CA GLU A 108 21.96 -16.53 4.46
C GLU A 108 21.19 -15.47 5.25
N TRP A 109 20.76 -14.41 4.58
CA TRP A 109 20.16 -13.24 5.22
C TRP A 109 18.64 -13.28 5.20
N LEU A 110 18.05 -13.62 4.05
CA LEU A 110 16.61 -13.72 3.89
C LEU A 110 16.03 -14.81 4.80
N GLN A 111 16.74 -15.94 4.95
CA GLN A 111 16.36 -17.09 5.77
C GLN A 111 14.96 -17.66 5.48
N ALA A 112 14.38 -17.30 4.33
CA ALA A 112 13.15 -17.90 3.85
C ALA A 112 13.40 -19.37 3.48
N PRO A 113 12.51 -20.30 3.89
CA PRO A 113 12.55 -21.67 3.38
C PRO A 113 12.50 -21.68 1.84
N ARG A 114 13.19 -22.65 1.23
CA ARG A 114 13.19 -22.81 -0.23
C ARG A 114 11.78 -23.14 -0.73
N GLY A 115 11.42 -22.57 -1.88
CA GLY A 115 10.13 -22.82 -2.53
C GLY A 115 8.94 -22.08 -1.92
N THR A 116 9.18 -21.10 -1.04
CA THR A 116 8.13 -20.25 -0.44
C THR A 116 7.51 -19.27 -1.43
N GLY A 117 8.18 -18.98 -2.56
CA GLY A 117 7.71 -17.99 -3.52
C GLY A 117 8.10 -16.55 -3.18
N ILE A 118 8.88 -16.31 -2.11
CA ILE A 118 9.33 -14.97 -1.70
C ILE A 118 10.44 -14.50 -2.65
N ILE A 119 10.13 -13.54 -3.51
CA ILE A 119 11.07 -13.00 -4.52
C ILE A 119 11.99 -11.94 -3.91
N ALA A 120 11.45 -11.09 -3.03
CA ALA A 120 12.19 -10.13 -2.25
C ALA A 120 11.45 -9.87 -0.93
N LEU A 121 12.11 -9.15 -0.03
CA LEU A 121 11.54 -8.74 1.25
C LEU A 121 12.14 -7.40 1.68
N THR A 122 11.26 -6.47 2.07
CA THR A 122 11.66 -5.27 2.80
C THR A 122 11.50 -5.47 4.30
N ARG A 123 12.61 -5.43 5.04
CA ARG A 123 12.62 -5.49 6.52
C ARG A 123 12.63 -4.09 7.08
N ILE A 124 11.65 -3.76 7.92
CA ILE A 124 11.51 -2.42 8.47
C ILE A 124 11.67 -2.49 9.98
N ASP A 125 12.57 -1.67 10.52
CA ASP A 125 12.61 -1.37 11.93
C ASP A 125 11.91 -0.05 12.21
N SER A 126 11.03 -0.08 13.20
CA SER A 126 10.28 1.10 13.59
C SER A 126 10.04 1.13 15.09
N ASN A 127 9.91 2.35 15.62
CA ASN A 127 9.63 2.55 17.01
C ASN A 127 8.24 1.99 17.37
N SER A 128 8.21 0.95 18.22
CA SER A 128 6.99 0.23 18.62
C SER A 128 5.91 1.07 19.33
N LEU A 129 6.18 2.32 19.68
CA LEU A 129 5.20 3.23 20.29
C LEU A 129 4.68 4.30 19.34
N THR A 130 5.43 4.63 18.29
CA THR A 130 5.12 5.77 17.41
C THR A 130 4.99 5.36 15.94
N GLY A 131 5.53 4.20 15.56
CA GLY A 131 5.68 3.72 14.19
C GLY A 131 6.69 4.52 13.37
N GLU A 132 7.50 5.38 13.99
CA GLU A 132 8.59 6.08 13.29
C GLU A 132 9.61 5.05 12.79
N ILE A 133 9.77 4.94 11.46
CA ILE A 133 10.78 4.08 10.84
C ILE A 133 12.17 4.62 11.16
N SER A 134 13.06 3.73 11.61
CA SER A 134 14.49 3.98 11.85
C SER A 134 15.38 3.39 10.76
N ASP A 135 14.98 2.26 10.19
CA ASP A 135 15.76 1.45 9.28
C ASP A 135 14.83 0.66 8.33
N ALA A 136 15.27 0.44 7.09
CA ALA A 136 14.57 -0.39 6.11
C ALA A 136 15.54 -1.01 5.08
N ASP A 137 15.71 -2.33 5.14
CA ASP A 137 16.55 -3.10 4.21
C ASP A 137 15.70 -3.81 3.16
N ILE A 138 16.13 -3.75 1.90
CA ILE A 138 15.52 -4.50 0.79
C ILE A 138 16.44 -5.66 0.41
N ILE A 139 15.94 -6.88 0.56
CA ILE A 139 16.68 -8.12 0.30
C ILE A 139 16.01 -8.87 -0.85
N PHE A 140 16.70 -8.97 -1.98
CA PHE A 140 16.27 -9.79 -3.13
C PHE A 140 16.72 -11.24 -2.96
N ASN A 141 15.85 -12.21 -3.26
CA ASN A 141 16.13 -13.64 -3.15
C ASN A 141 16.81 -14.18 -4.42
N GLY A 142 18.09 -13.85 -4.60
CA GLY A 142 18.89 -14.35 -5.72
C GLY A 142 19.15 -15.87 -5.66
N ARG A 143 19.12 -16.45 -4.45
CA ARG A 143 19.24 -17.92 -4.26
C ARG A 143 18.17 -18.71 -5.03
N ASP A 144 16.91 -18.28 -4.98
CA ASP A 144 15.77 -19.03 -5.53
C ASP A 144 15.22 -18.44 -6.84
N PHE A 145 15.54 -17.18 -7.16
CA PHE A 145 14.99 -16.46 -8.32
C PHE A 145 16.08 -15.86 -9.17
N HIS A 146 15.88 -15.95 -10.49
CA HIS A 146 16.75 -15.29 -11.45
C HIS A 146 16.18 -13.96 -11.89
N PHE A 147 16.97 -12.88 -11.78
CA PHE A 147 16.54 -11.53 -12.15
C PHE A 147 16.90 -11.17 -13.58
N GLY A 148 16.12 -10.27 -14.18
CA GLY A 148 16.25 -9.86 -15.57
C GLY A 148 15.88 -8.40 -15.79
N GLN A 149 16.12 -7.93 -17.02
CA GLN A 149 15.66 -6.65 -17.51
C GLN A 149 14.96 -6.85 -18.86
N GLY A 150 13.72 -6.38 -18.96
CA GLY A 150 12.82 -6.63 -20.09
C GLY A 150 12.23 -8.04 -20.07
N GLN A 151 11.51 -8.38 -21.14
CA GLN A 151 10.81 -9.66 -21.23
C GLN A 151 11.83 -10.78 -21.44
N GLN A 152 12.10 -11.53 -20.38
CA GLN A 152 13.03 -12.64 -20.42
C GLN A 152 12.37 -13.88 -19.82
N ALA A 153 12.35 -14.97 -20.59
CA ALA A 153 11.74 -16.21 -20.14
C ALA A 153 12.43 -16.72 -18.86
N ASN A 154 11.63 -17.14 -17.87
CA ASN A 154 12.08 -17.66 -16.58
C ASN A 154 12.93 -16.69 -15.76
N ARG A 155 12.77 -15.37 -15.98
CA ARG A 155 13.41 -14.33 -15.16
C ARG A 155 12.36 -13.38 -14.62
N VAL A 156 12.59 -12.93 -13.40
CA VAL A 156 11.81 -11.90 -12.73
C VAL A 156 12.31 -10.54 -13.20
N GLU A 157 11.41 -9.65 -13.62
CA GLU A 157 11.76 -8.27 -13.94
C GLU A 157 12.20 -7.55 -12.65
N LEU A 158 13.48 -7.18 -12.58
CA LEU A 158 14.04 -6.57 -11.38
C LEU A 158 13.33 -5.26 -11.05
N LYS A 159 12.97 -4.46 -12.06
CA LYS A 159 12.36 -3.16 -11.83
C LYS A 159 11.00 -3.27 -11.15
N ASP A 160 10.19 -4.25 -11.55
CA ASP A 160 8.85 -4.50 -11.01
C ASP A 160 8.92 -4.77 -9.51
N VAL A 161 9.78 -5.72 -9.12
CA VAL A 161 9.96 -6.07 -7.71
C VAL A 161 10.61 -4.93 -6.93
N ALA A 162 11.58 -4.23 -7.50
CA ALA A 162 12.23 -3.11 -6.82
C ALA A 162 11.25 -1.96 -6.54
N VAL A 163 10.35 -1.61 -7.47
CA VAL A 163 9.34 -0.57 -7.24
C VAL A 163 8.39 -1.00 -6.12
N HIS A 164 7.96 -2.26 -6.09
CA HIS A 164 7.14 -2.84 -5.03
C HIS A 164 7.81 -2.76 -3.65
N GLU A 165 9.04 -3.26 -3.51
CA GLU A 165 9.77 -3.25 -2.24
C GLU A 165 10.05 -1.83 -1.74
N ILE A 166 10.30 -0.87 -2.64
CA ILE A 166 10.46 0.54 -2.23
C ILE A 166 9.13 1.10 -1.68
N GLY A 167 7.99 0.61 -2.16
CA GLY A 167 6.68 0.92 -1.58
C GLY A 167 6.58 0.48 -0.11
N HIS A 168 7.05 -0.73 0.20
CA HIS A 168 7.19 -1.17 1.60
C HIS A 168 8.18 -0.29 2.37
N LEU A 169 9.35 0.03 1.81
CA LEU A 169 10.36 0.87 2.45
C LEU A 169 9.79 2.22 2.90
N ILE A 170 8.84 2.79 2.15
CA ILE A 170 8.17 4.03 2.53
C ILE A 170 6.98 3.84 3.49
N GLY A 171 6.64 2.60 3.86
CA GLY A 171 5.61 2.24 4.83
C GLY A 171 4.26 1.84 4.23
N LEU A 172 4.17 1.60 2.91
CA LEU A 172 2.97 1.03 2.31
C LEU A 172 2.86 -0.45 2.63
N ASP A 173 1.63 -0.91 2.80
CA ASP A 173 1.28 -2.32 2.87
C ASP A 173 0.77 -2.78 1.52
N HIS A 174 0.51 -4.07 1.39
CA HIS A 174 -0.09 -4.60 0.18
C HIS A 174 -1.49 -4.04 -0.06
N THR A 175 -1.89 -3.87 -1.32
CA THR A 175 -3.27 -3.55 -1.69
C THR A 175 -4.11 -4.82 -1.82
N PRO A 176 -5.42 -4.80 -1.51
CA PRO A 176 -6.32 -5.90 -1.87
C PRO A 176 -6.73 -5.86 -3.36
N LEU A 177 -6.44 -4.77 -4.07
CA LEU A 177 -6.91 -4.54 -5.45
C LEU A 177 -6.22 -5.44 -6.48
N ASP A 178 -6.86 -6.55 -6.81
CA ASP A 178 -6.49 -7.36 -7.97
C ASP A 178 -7.18 -6.84 -9.27
N GLY A 179 -6.82 -7.38 -10.42
CA GLY A 179 -7.40 -7.04 -11.72
C GLY A 179 -6.42 -7.20 -12.88
N PRO A 180 -6.74 -6.64 -14.06
CA PRO A 180 -5.82 -6.66 -15.20
C PRO A 180 -4.64 -5.71 -14.97
N ALA A 181 -3.48 -6.08 -15.52
CA ALA A 181 -2.20 -5.42 -15.29
C ALA A 181 -2.21 -3.90 -15.48
N GLN A 182 -3.01 -3.38 -16.43
CA GLN A 182 -3.01 -1.95 -16.78
C GLN A 182 -3.58 -1.04 -15.69
N ILE A 183 -4.26 -1.61 -14.69
CA ILE A 183 -4.94 -0.89 -13.61
C ILE A 183 -4.73 -1.59 -12.26
N ARG A 184 -3.81 -2.56 -12.18
CA ARG A 184 -3.51 -3.29 -10.95
C ARG A 184 -2.36 -2.57 -10.23
N PRO A 185 -2.55 -2.14 -8.97
CA PRO A 185 -1.50 -1.42 -8.26
C PRO A 185 -0.25 -2.27 -8.07
N THR A 186 0.91 -1.62 -8.11
CA THR A 186 2.20 -2.27 -7.91
C THR A 186 2.32 -2.89 -6.52
N MET A 187 1.63 -2.35 -5.50
CA MET A 187 1.60 -2.95 -4.15
C MET A 187 0.73 -4.21 -4.02
N ILE A 188 0.30 -4.88 -5.09
CA ILE A 188 -0.35 -6.19 -5.01
C ILE A 188 0.63 -7.25 -4.45
N PRO A 189 0.21 -8.18 -3.56
CA PRO A 189 1.13 -9.11 -2.90
C PRO A 189 1.71 -10.23 -3.79
N TYR A 190 1.42 -10.21 -5.08
CA TYR A 190 1.86 -11.27 -6.00
C TYR A 190 2.49 -10.70 -7.26
N TYR A 191 3.67 -11.21 -7.55
CA TYR A 191 4.24 -11.09 -8.88
C TYR A 191 3.40 -11.86 -9.89
N SER A 192 3.04 -11.20 -10.98
CA SER A 192 2.27 -11.76 -12.08
C SER A 192 3.06 -11.65 -13.37
N ASP A 193 3.02 -12.68 -14.21
CA ASP A 193 3.70 -12.71 -15.51
C ASP A 193 2.88 -11.94 -16.58
N ASP A 194 2.57 -10.68 -16.30
CA ASP A 194 1.80 -9.80 -17.19
C ASP A 194 2.67 -9.13 -18.27
N GLY A 195 3.93 -9.56 -18.38
CA GLY A 195 4.96 -8.92 -19.18
C GLY A 195 5.82 -7.96 -18.35
N PRO A 196 7.03 -7.64 -18.83
CA PRO A 196 8.00 -6.84 -18.08
C PRO A 196 7.51 -5.40 -17.90
N GLY A 197 7.75 -4.83 -16.72
CA GLY A 197 7.45 -3.43 -16.46
C GLY A 197 5.98 -3.19 -16.11
N ALA A 198 5.13 -4.22 -16.17
CA ALA A 198 3.71 -4.11 -15.88
C ALA A 198 3.44 -3.76 -14.41
N ALA A 199 4.39 -4.02 -13.51
CA ALA A 199 4.36 -3.62 -12.11
C ALA A 199 5.52 -2.66 -11.76
N SER A 200 5.99 -1.87 -12.74
CA SER A 200 7.01 -0.82 -12.54
C SER A 200 6.45 0.61 -12.60
N THR A 201 5.13 0.74 -12.76
CA THR A 201 4.39 2.00 -12.74
C THR A 201 3.55 2.10 -11.48
N LEU A 202 3.17 3.32 -11.08
CA LEU A 202 2.32 3.51 -9.91
C LEU A 202 0.89 3.82 -10.36
N GLU A 203 -0.05 2.99 -9.94
CA GLU A 203 -1.47 3.21 -10.16
C GLU A 203 -2.01 4.22 -9.14
N ALA A 204 -3.27 4.63 -9.31
CA ALA A 204 -3.86 5.66 -8.46
C ALA A 204 -3.86 5.31 -6.97
N ASP A 205 -4.01 4.02 -6.62
CA ASP A 205 -3.93 3.53 -5.24
C ASP A 205 -2.53 3.72 -4.65
N ASP A 206 -1.47 3.35 -5.38
CA ASP A 206 -0.08 3.51 -4.94
C ASP A 206 0.31 4.99 -4.78
N GLN A 207 -0.12 5.83 -5.72
CA GLN A 207 0.15 7.26 -5.69
C GLN A 207 -0.59 7.97 -4.56
N ALA A 208 -1.87 7.63 -4.34
CA ALA A 208 -2.61 8.05 -3.15
C ALA A 208 -1.84 7.60 -1.89
N GLY A 209 -1.31 6.37 -1.93
CA GLY A 209 -0.35 5.76 -1.03
C GLY A 209 0.67 6.72 -0.45
N ALA A 210 1.65 6.99 -1.30
CA ALA A 210 2.75 7.87 -0.98
C ALA A 210 2.26 9.28 -0.60
N SER A 211 1.23 9.80 -1.27
CA SER A 211 0.75 11.18 -1.07
C SER A 211 0.09 11.37 0.29
N VAL A 212 -0.72 10.43 0.76
CA VAL A 212 -1.32 10.55 2.10
C VAL A 212 -0.31 10.12 3.19
N LEU A 213 0.70 9.30 2.84
CA LEU A 213 1.88 9.05 3.68
C LEU A 213 2.66 10.32 3.98
N TYR A 214 3.07 11.00 2.91
CA TYR A 214 4.00 12.11 2.92
C TYR A 214 3.43 13.25 2.07
N PRO A 215 2.40 13.95 2.53
CA PRO A 215 1.69 14.90 1.69
C PRO A 215 2.55 16.09 1.31
N SER A 216 2.58 16.37 0.00
CA SER A 216 3.03 17.65 -0.52
C SER A 216 2.03 18.75 -0.13
N PRO A 217 2.45 20.03 -0.07
CA PRO A 217 1.53 21.13 0.22
C PRO A 217 0.32 21.18 -0.73
N ASN A 218 0.50 20.82 -2.00
CA ASN A 218 -0.54 20.82 -3.01
C ASN A 218 -1.57 19.70 -2.78
N PHE A 219 -1.14 18.54 -2.30
CA PHE A 219 -2.01 17.41 -2.02
C PHE A 219 -3.05 17.75 -0.93
N LEU A 220 -2.62 18.41 0.14
CA LEU A 220 -3.50 18.80 1.26
C LEU A 220 -4.62 19.76 0.86
N ALA A 221 -4.43 20.53 -0.21
CA ALA A 221 -5.42 21.50 -0.69
C ALA A 221 -6.49 20.88 -1.60
N GLY A 222 -6.26 19.66 -2.10
CA GLY A 222 -7.06 19.06 -3.17
C GLY A 222 -7.61 17.66 -2.90
N GLU A 223 -7.32 17.01 -1.76
CA GLU A 223 -7.80 15.64 -1.55
C GLU A 223 -9.34 15.58 -1.42
N ALA A 224 -9.94 14.56 -2.03
CA ALA A 224 -11.30 14.12 -1.73
C ALA A 224 -11.26 12.79 -0.98
N ARG A 225 -12.34 12.47 -0.26
CA ARG A 225 -12.45 11.23 0.51
C ARG A 225 -13.85 10.64 0.55
N ILE A 226 -13.88 9.31 0.69
CA ILE A 226 -15.05 8.50 1.04
C ILE A 226 -14.75 7.85 2.38
N SER A 227 -15.68 7.87 3.33
CA SER A 227 -15.53 7.21 4.62
C SER A 227 -16.85 6.67 5.11
N GLY A 228 -16.85 5.60 5.89
CA GLY A 228 -18.07 5.05 6.47
C GLY A 228 -17.78 3.93 7.45
N THR A 229 -18.81 3.15 7.80
CA THR A 229 -18.68 1.97 8.65
C THR A 229 -19.35 0.77 8.00
N VAL A 230 -18.60 -0.30 7.78
CA VAL A 230 -19.13 -1.60 7.35
C VAL A 230 -19.68 -2.36 8.54
N LYS A 231 -20.87 -2.95 8.38
CA LYS A 231 -21.53 -3.76 9.39
C LYS A 231 -22.04 -5.07 8.81
N ASP A 232 -22.08 -6.10 9.63
CA ASP A 232 -22.78 -7.35 9.30
C ASP A 232 -24.30 -7.19 9.38
N ALA A 233 -25.03 -8.26 9.04
CA ALA A 233 -26.49 -8.30 9.09
C ALA A 233 -27.07 -8.14 10.51
N GLN A 234 -26.26 -8.32 11.56
CA GLN A 234 -26.62 -8.11 12.97
C GLN A 234 -26.27 -6.69 13.44
N GLY A 235 -25.80 -5.83 12.53
CA GLY A 235 -25.38 -4.47 12.81
C GLY A 235 -24.06 -4.37 13.57
N GLN A 236 -23.31 -5.47 13.69
CA GLN A 236 -21.98 -5.46 14.29
C GLN A 236 -20.94 -4.98 13.27
N PRO A 237 -19.86 -4.32 13.71
CA PRO A 237 -18.83 -3.82 12.81
C PRO A 237 -18.08 -4.97 12.14
N LEU A 238 -17.94 -4.93 10.83
CA LEU A 238 -17.25 -5.96 10.07
C LEU A 238 -15.80 -5.54 9.81
N PHE A 239 -14.82 -6.21 10.42
CA PHE A 239 -13.38 -5.93 10.30
C PHE A 239 -12.75 -6.69 9.14
N GLY A 240 -11.85 -6.05 8.37
CA GLY A 240 -11.10 -6.71 7.30
C GLY A 240 -11.87 -6.94 6.00
N ALA A 241 -13.03 -6.31 5.83
CA ALA A 241 -13.76 -6.37 4.57
C ALA A 241 -13.14 -5.42 3.54
N GLU A 242 -13.10 -5.84 2.27
CA GLU A 242 -12.51 -5.04 1.20
C GLU A 242 -13.49 -3.96 0.72
N LEU A 243 -12.98 -2.73 0.63
CA LEU A 243 -13.69 -1.61 0.03
C LEU A 243 -12.92 -1.13 -1.19
N THR A 244 -13.60 -1.10 -2.32
CA THR A 244 -13.07 -0.59 -3.59
C THR A 244 -13.88 0.60 -4.05
N ALA A 245 -13.22 1.74 -4.28
CA ALA A 245 -13.79 2.90 -4.95
C ALA A 245 -13.23 2.98 -6.37
N GLU A 246 -14.11 2.84 -7.35
CA GLU A 246 -13.80 3.01 -8.77
C GLU A 246 -14.30 4.36 -9.25
N ASN A 247 -13.40 5.20 -9.79
CA ASN A 247 -13.76 6.44 -10.45
C ASN A 247 -14.31 6.12 -11.85
N MET A 248 -15.60 6.33 -12.04
CA MET A 248 -16.31 6.03 -13.29
C MET A 248 -15.93 6.98 -14.44
N ASP A 249 -15.30 8.11 -14.15
CA ASP A 249 -14.88 9.09 -15.16
C ASP A 249 -13.48 8.76 -15.71
N THR A 250 -12.60 8.16 -14.89
CA THR A 250 -11.18 7.91 -15.23
C THR A 250 -10.77 6.43 -15.27
N GLY A 251 -11.53 5.54 -14.62
CA GLY A 251 -11.17 4.14 -14.40
C GLY A 251 -10.18 3.92 -13.25
N GLU A 252 -9.77 4.97 -12.54
CA GLU A 252 -8.91 4.84 -11.36
C GLU A 252 -9.58 4.03 -10.25
N ARG A 253 -8.84 3.13 -9.61
CA ARG A 253 -9.32 2.31 -8.50
C ARG A 253 -8.51 2.58 -7.25
N TYR A 254 -9.19 2.53 -6.11
CA TYR A 254 -8.63 2.76 -4.78
C TYR A 254 -9.19 1.71 -3.82
N GLY A 255 -8.31 1.09 -3.04
CA GLY A 255 -8.65 -0.05 -2.20
C GLY A 255 -8.33 0.22 -0.74
N THR A 256 -9.10 -0.37 0.16
CA THR A 256 -8.74 -0.45 1.58
C THR A 256 -9.46 -1.62 2.24
N LEU A 257 -9.13 -1.89 3.50
CA LEU A 257 -9.86 -2.82 4.35
C LEU A 257 -10.52 -2.07 5.51
N SER A 258 -11.73 -2.47 5.89
CA SER A 258 -12.36 -1.93 7.08
C SER A 258 -11.49 -2.18 8.32
N GLY A 259 -11.29 -1.11 9.11
CA GLY A 259 -10.43 -1.11 10.29
C GLY A 259 -8.93 -1.06 10.04
N ALA A 260 -8.46 -0.95 8.79
CA ALA A 260 -7.03 -0.78 8.45
C ALA A 260 -6.40 0.52 9.01
N PHE A 261 -7.27 1.43 9.37
CA PHE A 261 -7.07 2.70 10.04
C PHE A 261 -6.40 2.78 11.41
N ALA A 262 -5.21 3.36 11.57
CA ALA A 262 -4.66 3.56 12.91
C ALA A 262 -5.57 4.35 13.89
N THR A 263 -6.39 5.27 13.36
CA THR A 263 -7.34 6.09 14.14
C THR A 263 -8.80 5.62 14.02
N ALA A 264 -9.05 4.39 13.55
CA ALA A 264 -10.40 3.85 13.46
C ALA A 264 -11.03 3.79 14.86
N LYS A 265 -12.23 4.36 15.02
CA LYS A 265 -12.95 4.32 16.30
C LYS A 265 -13.61 2.97 16.49
N ASN A 266 -13.97 2.34 15.37
CA ASN A 266 -14.57 1.04 15.30
C ASN A 266 -13.86 0.19 14.23
N ARG A 267 -13.77 -1.13 14.45
CA ARG A 267 -13.13 -2.07 13.52
C ARG A 267 -13.85 -2.18 12.17
N GLY A 268 -15.11 -1.75 12.08
CA GLY A 268 -15.82 -1.64 10.80
C GLY A 268 -15.60 -0.33 10.04
N ASP A 269 -14.95 0.67 10.65
CA ASP A 269 -14.75 1.97 10.01
C ASP A 269 -13.77 1.84 8.83
N PHE A 270 -14.06 2.49 7.71
CA PHE A 270 -13.15 2.60 6.57
C PHE A 270 -13.03 4.05 6.11
N VAL A 271 -11.91 4.37 5.46
CA VAL A 271 -11.71 5.64 4.77
C VAL A 271 -10.93 5.35 3.47
N LEU A 272 -11.21 6.13 2.43
CA LEU A 272 -10.51 6.17 1.16
C LEU A 272 -10.19 7.65 0.86
N ARG A 273 -8.93 7.99 0.60
CA ARG A 273 -8.41 9.35 0.38
C ARG A 273 -7.44 9.46 -0.77
N GLY A 274 -7.06 10.69 -1.10
CA GLY A 274 -6.27 10.96 -2.28
C GLY A 274 -7.07 10.66 -3.54
N LEU A 275 -8.40 10.61 -3.40
CA LEU A 275 -9.31 10.38 -4.50
C LEU A 275 -9.31 11.62 -5.37
N SER A 276 -9.08 11.43 -6.66
CA SER A 276 -9.37 12.43 -7.68
C SER A 276 -10.86 12.84 -7.63
N PRO A 277 -11.23 14.07 -8.02
CA PRO A 277 -12.63 14.40 -8.24
C PRO A 277 -13.25 13.48 -9.30
N GLY A 278 -14.54 13.17 -9.15
CA GLY A 278 -15.26 12.35 -10.11
C GLY A 278 -16.47 11.65 -9.50
N GLN A 279 -17.10 10.81 -10.32
CA GLN A 279 -18.19 9.94 -9.91
C GLN A 279 -17.65 8.58 -9.50
N TYR A 280 -17.92 8.15 -8.27
CA TYR A 280 -17.38 6.92 -7.73
C TYR A 280 -18.44 5.85 -7.55
N ARG A 281 -18.10 4.63 -7.94
CA ARG A 281 -18.80 3.42 -7.50
C ARG A 281 -18.04 2.83 -6.33
N LEU A 282 -18.70 2.76 -5.17
CA LEU A 282 -18.16 2.13 -3.96
C LEU A 282 -18.68 0.70 -3.86
N ARG A 283 -17.78 -0.25 -3.75
CA ARG A 283 -18.04 -1.68 -3.64
C ARG A 283 -17.45 -2.23 -2.34
N LEU A 284 -18.17 -3.15 -1.72
CA LEU A 284 -17.80 -3.95 -0.57
C LEU A 284 -17.74 -5.41 -1.01
N GLU A 285 -16.68 -6.13 -0.67
CA GLU A 285 -16.56 -7.56 -0.96
C GLU A 285 -15.62 -8.28 0.03
N PRO A 286 -15.70 -9.61 0.11
CA PRO A 286 -14.62 -10.38 0.70
C PRO A 286 -13.34 -10.22 -0.11
N VAL A 287 -12.21 -10.12 0.58
CA VAL A 287 -10.90 -10.32 -0.06
C VAL A 287 -10.90 -11.70 -0.72
N ALA A 288 -10.53 -11.75 -1.99
CA ALA A 288 -10.68 -12.92 -2.84
C ALA A 288 -9.36 -13.37 -3.50
N GLY A 289 -9.44 -14.48 -4.23
CA GLY A 289 -8.31 -15.01 -4.98
C GLY A 289 -7.27 -15.65 -4.08
N ARG A 290 -6.00 -15.29 -4.29
CA ARG A 290 -4.87 -15.83 -3.52
C ARG A 290 -4.63 -15.06 -2.22
N ILE A 291 -5.12 -13.82 -2.12
CA ILE A 291 -4.85 -12.88 -1.04
C ILE A 291 -5.46 -13.38 0.27
N THR A 292 -4.67 -13.39 1.34
CA THR A 292 -5.11 -13.75 2.70
C THR A 292 -4.68 -12.70 3.70
N ALA A 293 -5.06 -12.88 4.98
CA ALA A 293 -4.63 -12.00 6.07
C ALA A 293 -3.10 -11.90 6.20
N GLU A 294 -2.37 -12.96 5.85
CA GLU A 294 -0.91 -13.02 5.91
C GLU A 294 -0.23 -12.07 4.91
N ASN A 295 -0.98 -11.61 3.90
CA ASN A 295 -0.49 -10.62 2.95
C ASN A 295 -0.60 -9.19 3.48
N PHE A 296 -1.19 -8.95 4.65
CA PHE A 296 -1.31 -7.61 5.20
C PHE A 296 -0.55 -7.52 6.53
N GLY A 297 -0.01 -6.34 6.83
CA GLY A 297 0.72 -6.08 8.06
C GLY A 297 -0.15 -6.22 9.31
N GLY A 298 0.38 -6.96 10.29
CA GLY A 298 0.28 -6.78 11.74
C GLY A 298 -1.08 -6.85 12.46
N ILE A 299 -2.14 -6.29 11.89
CA ILE A 299 -3.45 -6.13 12.54
C ILE A 299 -4.52 -7.09 12.00
N PHE A 300 -4.25 -7.75 10.87
CA PHE A 300 -5.16 -8.71 10.25
C PHE A 300 -4.65 -10.13 10.52
N SER A 301 -5.40 -10.89 11.32
CA SER A 301 -5.14 -12.33 11.55
C SER A 301 -6.09 -13.22 10.76
N GLU A 302 -7.30 -12.72 10.47
CA GLU A 302 -8.34 -13.38 9.70
C GLU A 302 -9.11 -12.33 8.89
N LEU A 303 -9.63 -12.72 7.73
CA LEU A 303 -10.45 -11.87 6.87
C LEU A 303 -11.85 -12.47 6.73
N PRO A 304 -12.92 -11.66 6.77
CA PRO A 304 -14.28 -12.14 6.60
C PRO A 304 -14.48 -12.61 5.16
N THR A 305 -15.02 -13.82 4.99
CA THR A 305 -15.29 -14.42 3.67
C THR A 305 -16.76 -14.76 3.43
N GLY A 306 -17.59 -14.71 4.48
CA GLY A 306 -18.97 -15.20 4.48
C GLY A 306 -20.04 -14.19 4.06
N PHE A 307 -19.72 -13.20 3.23
CA PHE A 307 -20.68 -12.19 2.76
C PHE A 307 -20.57 -11.97 1.24
N PRO A 308 -21.67 -11.62 0.55
CA PRO A 308 -21.62 -11.37 -0.89
C PRO A 308 -20.97 -10.01 -1.17
N ALA A 309 -20.49 -9.84 -2.41
CA ALA A 309 -20.14 -8.52 -2.89
C ALA A 309 -21.40 -7.66 -3.06
N GLU A 310 -21.31 -6.39 -2.69
CA GLU A 310 -22.37 -5.40 -2.84
C GLU A 310 -21.78 -4.02 -3.11
N TYR A 311 -22.61 -3.12 -3.61
CA TYR A 311 -22.32 -1.71 -3.81
C TYR A 311 -22.99 -0.90 -2.71
N TYR A 312 -22.54 0.35 -2.55
CA TYR A 312 -23.11 1.27 -1.56
C TYR A 312 -24.65 1.26 -1.57
N ASP A 313 -25.22 1.30 -0.36
CA ASP A 313 -26.65 1.15 -0.06
C ASP A 313 -27.23 -0.26 -0.31
N ASN A 314 -26.43 -1.30 -0.02
CA ASN A 314 -26.79 -2.72 -0.08
C ASN A 314 -27.27 -3.17 -1.48
N ILE A 315 -26.68 -2.62 -2.54
CA ILE A 315 -27.08 -2.91 -3.91
C ILE A 315 -26.21 -4.05 -4.46
N ALA A 316 -26.81 -5.19 -4.79
CA ALA A 316 -26.06 -6.31 -5.37
C ALA A 316 -25.64 -6.07 -6.83
N GLU A 317 -26.47 -5.36 -7.60
CA GLU A 317 -26.30 -5.21 -9.05
C GLU A 317 -25.57 -3.91 -9.42
N PRO A 318 -24.43 -3.96 -10.14
CA PRO A 318 -23.64 -2.78 -10.47
C PRO A 318 -24.42 -1.72 -11.27
N ALA A 319 -25.41 -2.15 -12.06
CA ALA A 319 -26.24 -1.27 -12.87
C ALA A 319 -27.15 -0.35 -12.03
N TRP A 320 -27.38 -0.70 -10.76
CA TRP A 320 -28.23 0.06 -9.84
C TRP A 320 -27.42 0.75 -8.73
N ALA A 321 -26.09 0.59 -8.74
CA ALA A 321 -25.22 1.19 -7.74
C ALA A 321 -25.34 2.72 -7.78
N GLN A 322 -25.58 3.31 -6.62
CA GLN A 322 -25.56 4.76 -6.47
C GLN A 322 -24.13 5.28 -6.68
N LEU A 323 -23.97 6.27 -7.56
CA LEU A 323 -22.69 6.94 -7.77
C LEU A 323 -22.49 8.06 -6.75
N LEU A 324 -21.29 8.11 -6.17
CA LEU A 324 -20.87 9.10 -5.20
C LEU A 324 -20.13 10.21 -5.93
N VAL A 325 -20.66 11.44 -5.90
CA VAL A 325 -20.05 12.57 -6.61
C VAL A 325 -19.06 13.29 -5.68
N LEU A 326 -17.77 13.15 -5.97
CA LEU A 326 -16.70 13.80 -5.24
C LEU A 326 -16.22 15.05 -5.99
N ARG A 327 -16.00 16.13 -5.22
CA ARG A 327 -15.39 17.38 -5.67
C ARG A 327 -14.17 17.67 -4.79
N LEU A 328 -13.25 18.50 -5.25
CA LEU A 328 -12.10 18.92 -4.43
C LEU A 328 -12.59 19.47 -3.07
N GLY A 329 -12.03 18.97 -1.97
CA GLY A 329 -12.40 19.36 -0.62
C GLY A 329 -13.76 18.85 -0.12
N HIS A 330 -14.46 18.00 -0.88
CA HIS A 330 -15.66 17.31 -0.39
C HIS A 330 -15.29 16.06 0.41
N ASN A 331 -15.96 15.93 1.55
CA ASN A 331 -15.93 14.73 2.39
C ASN A 331 -17.27 14.02 2.26
N TRP A 332 -17.27 12.81 1.71
CA TRP A 332 -18.47 11.99 1.64
C TRP A 332 -18.50 10.95 2.76
N MET A 333 -19.63 10.83 3.45
CA MET A 333 -19.83 9.89 4.56
C MET A 333 -20.91 8.86 4.16
N ALA A 334 -20.52 7.59 4.19
CA ALA A 334 -21.27 6.40 3.82
C ALA A 334 -21.90 5.75 5.05
#